data_AF-A0A435FDZ7-F1
#
_entry.id   AF-A0A435FDZ7-F1
#
_cell.length_a   1.000
_cell.length_b   1.000
_cell.length_c   1.000
_cell.angle_alpha   90.00
_cell.angle_beta   90.00
_cell.angle_gamma   90.00
#
_symmetry.space_group_name_H-M   'P 1'
#
loop_
_entity.id
_entity.type
_entity.pdbx_description
1 polymer ?
#
loop_
_entity_poly.entity_id
_entity_poly.type
_entity_poly.pdbx_seq_one_letter_code
_entity_poly.pdbx_strand_id
1 'polypeptide(L)' 'MAKKFAFLLVRDFPLSPLSLFIDTLRLAGDEGDRSRRVEFDWEIVGERGLPIRASCGVELLPTKAIGNPEDFDNVVV' A
#
# COMPACT_ATOMS: atom_id res chain seq x y z
N MET A 1 2.18 -12.16 -14.17
CA MET A 1 1.40 -11.87 -12.94
C MET A 1 1.88 -10.52 -12.43
N ALA A 2 0.97 -9.69 -11.92
CA ALA A 2 1.34 -8.39 -11.36
C ALA A 2 2.31 -8.56 -10.18
N LYS A 3 3.33 -7.70 -10.08
CA LYS A 3 4.21 -7.67 -8.91
C LYS A 3 3.45 -7.09 -7.72
N LYS A 4 3.54 -7.76 -6.57
CA LYS A 4 2.80 -7.42 -5.36
C LYS A 4 3.66 -6.69 -4.34
N PHE A 5 3.13 -5.57 -3.84
CA PHE A 5 3.74 -4.76 -2.79
C PHE A 5 2.92 -4.82 -1.50
N ALA A 6 3.60 -4.98 -0.36
CA ALA A 6 3.02 -4.74 0.95
C ALA A 6 3.55 -3.42 1.51
N PHE A 7 2.66 -2.48 1.83
CA PHE A 7 2.99 -1.30 2.61
C PHE A 7 2.68 -1.58 4.08
N LEU A 8 3.71 -1.91 4.86
CA LEU A 8 3.60 -2.12 6.30
C LEU A 8 3.73 -0.78 7.01
N LEU A 9 2.61 -0.25 7.50
CA LEU A 9 2.58 1.07 8.12
C LEU A 9 2.66 0.99 9.64
N VAL A 10 3.45 1.89 10.24
CA VAL A 10 3.48 2.10 11.69
C VAL A 10 2.64 3.32 12.07
N ARG A 11 2.36 3.50 13.37
CA ARG A 11 1.68 4.71 13.86
C ARG A 11 2.51 5.96 13.53
N ASP A 12 1.81 7.04 13.17
CA ASP A 12 2.38 8.33 12.81
C ASP A 12 3.29 8.31 11.58
N PHE A 13 3.05 7.37 10.65
CA PHE A 13 3.75 7.34 9.36
C PHE A 13 3.44 8.61 8.51
N PRO A 14 4.37 9.08 7.65
CA PRO A 14 4.12 10.21 6.78
C PRO A 14 3.21 9.82 5.60
N LEU A 15 2.07 10.52 5.44
CA LEU A 15 1.10 10.21 4.38
C LEU A 15 1.61 10.49 2.97
N SER A 16 2.35 11.59 2.76
CA SER A 16 2.75 12.01 1.42
C SER A 16 3.66 10.98 0.72
N PRO A 17 4.70 10.42 1.37
CA PRO A 17 5.49 9.33 0.78
C PRO A 17 4.65 8.11 0.39
N LEU A 18 3.73 7.65 1.25
CA LEU A 18 2.84 6.52 0.93
C LEU A 18 2.00 6.83 -0.31
N SER A 19 1.35 7.99 -0.32
CA SER A 19 0.47 8.42 -1.42
C SER A 19 1.22 8.49 -2.75
N LEU A 20 2.40 9.12 -2.77
CA LEU A 20 3.21 9.28 -3.97
C LEU A 20 3.75 7.93 -4.49
N PHE A 21 4.10 7.01 -3.59
CA PHE A 21 4.56 5.68 -3.99
C PHE A 21 3.41 4.92 -4.67
N ILE A 22 2.25 4.83 -4.03
CA ILE A 22 1.07 4.15 -4.58
C ILE A 22 0.67 4.78 -5.92
N ASP A 23 0.68 6.10 -6.03
CA ASP A 23 0.36 6.79 -7.28
C ASP A 23 1.36 6.47 -8.40
N THR A 24 2.65 6.36 -8.07
CA THR A 24 3.68 5.94 -9.02
C THR A 24 3.43 4.51 -9.53
N LEU A 25 3.09 3.57 -8.64
CA LEU A 25 2.72 2.20 -9.04
C LEU A 25 1.45 2.19 -9.91
N ARG A 26 0.45 3.03 -9.57
CA ARG A 26 -0.78 3.16 -10.34
C ARG A 26 -0.52 3.67 -11.75
N LEU A 27 0.34 4.68 -11.90
CA LEU A 27 0.69 5.29 -13.19
C LEU A 27 1.60 4.39 -14.03
N ALA A 28 2.55 3.69 -13.42
CA ALA A 28 3.43 2.76 -14.11
C ALA A 28 2.74 1.42 -14.44
N GLY A 29 1.65 1.11 -13.74
CA GLY A 29 0.97 -0.19 -13.79
C GLY A 29 -0.07 -0.35 -14.87
N ASP A 30 -0.39 0.70 -15.64
CA ASP A 30 -1.43 0.69 -16.66
C ASP A 30 -1.19 1.78 -17.73
N GLU A 31 -1.60 1.49 -18.97
CA GLU A 31 -1.55 2.46 -20.06
C GLU A 31 -2.86 3.26 -20.17
N GLY A 32 -2.74 4.55 -20.51
CA GLY A 32 -3.90 5.40 -20.78
C GLY A 32 -4.68 5.83 -19.54
N ASP A 33 -4.02 5.90 -18.37
CA ASP A 33 -4.53 6.47 -17.11
C ASP A 33 -5.84 5.83 -16.59
N ARG A 34 -6.06 4.54 -16.86
CA ARG A 34 -7.28 3.84 -16.40
C ARG A 34 -7.18 3.35 -14.96
N SER A 35 -6.07 3.64 -14.27
CA SER A 35 -5.85 3.31 -12.86
C SER A 35 -5.99 1.82 -12.50
N ARG A 36 -5.79 0.91 -13.47
CA ARG A 36 -5.90 -0.53 -13.21
C ARG A 36 -4.60 -1.07 -12.60
N ARG A 37 -4.72 -2.17 -11.87
CA ARG A 37 -3.61 -2.88 -11.24
C ARG A 37 -3.11 -4.02 -12.15
N VAL A 38 -2.56 -3.68 -13.32
CA VAL A 38 -2.16 -4.69 -14.33
C VAL A 38 -0.77 -5.24 -14.05
N GLU A 39 0.24 -4.36 -14.03
CA GLU A 39 1.63 -4.76 -13.77
C GLU A 39 1.98 -4.76 -12.27
N PHE A 40 1.26 -3.95 -11.49
CA PHE A 40 1.49 -3.80 -10.05
C PHE A 40 0.20 -3.93 -9.26
N ASP A 41 0.28 -4.62 -8.13
CA ASP A 41 -0.77 -4.72 -7.13
C ASP A 41 -0.18 -4.42 -5.74
N TRP A 42 -1.02 -3.97 -4.81
CA TRP A 42 -0.55 -3.56 -3.48
C TRP A 42 -1.60 -3.70 -2.39
N GLU A 43 -1.12 -3.96 -1.18
CA GLU A 43 -1.92 -4.01 0.04
C GLU A 43 -1.34 -3.07 1.09
N ILE A 44 -2.21 -2.39 1.84
CA ILE A 44 -1.85 -1.72 3.08
C ILE A 44 -1.99 -2.76 4.19
N VAL A 45 -0.85 -3.13 4.78
CA VAL A 45 -0.77 -4.17 5.80
C VAL A 45 -0.75 -3.54 7.18
N GLY A 46 -1.65 -4.02 8.04
CA GLY A 46 -1.73 -3.57 9.44
C GLY A 46 -2.52 -4.54 10.31
N GLU A 47 -2.77 -4.12 11.54
CA GLU A 47 -3.55 -4.91 12.49
C GLU A 47 -5.04 -4.93 12.11
N ARG A 48 -5.65 -6.11 12.12
CA ARG A 48 -7.01 -6.31 11.59
C ARG A 48 -8.03 -5.50 12.39
N GLY A 49 -8.79 -4.66 11.68
CA GLY A 49 -9.91 -3.92 12.27
C GLY A 49 -9.51 -2.69 13.08
N LEU A 50 -8.22 -2.34 13.12
CA LEU A 50 -7.73 -1.12 13.75
C LEU A 50 -7.23 -0.14 12.67
N PRO A 51 -7.67 1.12 12.69
CA PRO A 51 -7.13 2.13 11.78
C PRO A 51 -5.66 2.43 12.09
N ILE A 52 -4.89 2.71 11.04
CA ILE A 52 -3.52 3.20 11.14
C ILE A 52 -3.56 4.71 10.93
N ARG A 53 -3.12 5.45 11.94
CA ARG A 53 -3.08 6.90 11.91
C ARG A 53 -1.78 7.40 11.30
N ALA A 54 -1.89 8.22 10.25
CA ALA A 54 -0.79 8.98 9.69
C ALA A 54 -0.41 10.17 10.59
N SER A 55 0.81 10.69 10.46
CA SER A 55 1.30 11.84 11.24
C SER A 55 0.43 13.11 11.10
N CYS A 56 -0.26 13.28 9.97
CA CYS A 56 -1.18 14.38 9.73
C CYS A 56 -2.60 14.16 10.30
N GLY A 57 -2.84 13.05 11.00
CA GLY A 57 -4.13 12.73 11.63
C GLY A 57 -5.14 12.01 10.73
N VAL A 58 -4.83 11.77 9.45
CA VAL A 58 -5.65 10.92 8.56
C VAL A 58 -5.53 9.47 9.01
N GLU A 59 -6.66 8.77 9.04
CA GLU A 59 -6.73 7.35 9.39
C GLU A 59 -7.05 6.50 8.17
N LEU A 60 -6.37 5.35 8.05
CA LEU A 60 -6.64 4.36 7.02
C LEU A 60 -6.94 3.01 7.66
N LEU A 61 -7.95 2.32 7.14
CA LEU A 61 -8.16 0.91 7.46
C LEU A 61 -7.20 0.06 6.63
N PRO A 62 -6.50 -0.92 7.22
CA PRO A 62 -5.66 -1.83 6.46
C PRO A 62 -6.51 -2.68 5.52
N THR A 63 -6.02 -2.88 4.31
CA THR A 63 -6.68 -3.71 3.29
C THR A 63 -6.35 -5.20 3.49
N LYS A 64 -5.20 -5.50 4.12
CA LYS A 64 -4.82 -6.85 4.53
C LYS A 64 -4.28 -6.88 5.96
N ALA A 65 -4.60 -7.95 6.69
CA ALA A 65 -4.03 -8.18 8.01
C ALA A 65 -2.57 -8.64 7.90
N ILE A 66 -1.77 -8.39 8.95
CA ILE A 66 -0.41 -8.94 9.07
C ILE A 66 -0.44 -10.46 8.87
N GLY A 67 0.46 -10.97 8.02
CA GLY A 67 0.52 -12.37 7.60
C GLY A 67 1.90 -12.76 7.09
N ASN A 68 1.99 -13.75 6.20
CA ASN A 68 3.26 -14.21 5.65
C ASN A 68 3.85 -13.16 4.69
N PRO A 69 5.07 -12.63 4.92
CA PRO A 69 5.72 -11.70 3.99
C PRO A 69 6.00 -12.30 2.60
N GLU A 70 6.14 -13.63 2.49
CA GLU A 70 6.36 -14.31 1.21
C GLU A 70 5.15 -14.27 0.26
N ASP A 71 3.99 -13.78 0.72
CA ASP A 71 2.82 -13.49 -0.13
C ASP A 71 3.07 -12.32 -1.11
N PHE A 72 4.15 -11.55 -0.91
CA PHE A 72 4.48 -10.34 -1.63
C PHE A 72 5.87 -10.39 -2.23
N ASP A 73 6.05 -9.76 -3.39
CA ASP A 73 7.37 -9.63 -4.04
C ASP A 73 8.22 -8.54 -3.37
N ASN A 74 7.57 -7.55 -2.74
CA ASN A 74 8.21 -6.40 -2.11
C ASN A 74 7.49 -6.02 -0.82
N VAL A 75 8.26 -5.64 0.20
CA VAL A 75 7.75 -5.06 1.45
C VAL A 75 8.35 -3.68 1.64
N VAL A 76 7.49 -2.69 1.86
CA VAL A 76 7.84 -1.28 2.10
C VAL A 76 7.44 -0.95 3.55
N VAL A 77 8.35 -0.31 4.30
CA VAL A 77 8.20 0.04 5.72
C VAL A 77 8.44 1.53 5.92
#